data_AF-A0A6I9YV04-F1
#
_entry.id   AF-A0A6I9YV04-F1
#
_cell.length_a   1.000
_cell.length_b   1.000
_cell.length_c   1.000
_cell.angle_alpha   90.00
_cell.angle_beta   90.00
_cell.angle_gamma   90.00
#
_symmetry.space_group_name_H-M   'P 1'
#
loop_
_entity.id
_entity.type
_entity.pdbx_description
1 polymer ?
#
loop_
_entity_poly.entity_id
_entity_poly.type
_entity_poly.pdbx_seq_one_letter_code
_entity_poly.pdbx_strand_id
1 'polypeptide(L)'
;MVPFVVGNMSSRKGLNGACSVYEFTGLFIGQSVHFKMTSVCGHVMTLDFIGKYNNWDKVDPAELFSKAPTEKKEANPKLNMVKFLQVEGRGCDYVVLWLDCDKEGENICFEVLDATLPVMNKPRGGEKTIYRAKFSSITDTDICNAMNQLGEPNHNEALSVDARQELDLRIGCAFTRFLT
;
A
#
# COMPACT_ATOMS: atom_id res chain seq x y z
N MET A 1 -22.32 8.01 -12.62
CA MET A 1 -21.87 9.24 -11.90
C MET A 1 -21.77 8.84 -10.44
N VAL A 2 -20.55 8.78 -9.88
CA VAL A 2 -20.37 8.36 -8.48
C VAL A 2 -21.10 9.38 -7.58
N PRO A 3 -22.11 8.97 -6.79
CA PRO A 3 -23.09 9.85 -6.15
C PRO A 3 -22.50 10.78 -5.08
N PHE A 4 -21.22 10.62 -4.74
CA PHE A 4 -20.51 11.45 -3.76
C PHE A 4 -19.76 12.63 -4.39
N VAL A 5 -19.61 12.68 -5.72
CA VAL A 5 -18.88 13.76 -6.38
C VAL A 5 -19.79 14.97 -6.54
N VAL A 6 -19.41 16.07 -5.90
CA VAL A 6 -20.08 17.36 -6.02
C VAL A 6 -19.14 18.33 -6.74
N GLY A 7 -19.48 18.68 -7.98
CA GLY A 7 -18.75 19.65 -8.80
C GLY A 7 -17.78 19.03 -9.80
N ASN A 8 -16.84 19.85 -10.29
CA ASN A 8 -15.88 19.45 -11.33
C ASN A 8 -14.72 18.64 -10.74
N MET A 9 -14.36 17.55 -11.43
CA MET A 9 -13.15 16.78 -11.14
C MET A 9 -11.96 17.42 -11.85
N SER A 10 -10.85 17.57 -11.13
CA SER A 10 -9.56 17.97 -11.70
C SER A 10 -8.57 16.81 -11.64
N SER A 11 -7.57 16.82 -12.52
CA SER A 11 -6.51 15.81 -12.51
C SER A 11 -5.15 16.44 -12.81
N ARG A 12 -4.11 15.89 -12.19
CA ARG A 12 -2.71 16.27 -12.43
C ARG A 12 -1.80 15.05 -12.39
N LYS A 13 -0.59 15.20 -12.92
CA LYS A 13 0.46 14.18 -12.77
C LYS A 13 1.10 14.28 -11.38
N GLY A 14 1.38 13.11 -10.80
CA GLY A 14 2.16 12.98 -9.58
C GLY A 14 3.65 13.25 -9.83
N LEU A 15 4.42 13.43 -8.75
CA LEU A 15 5.86 13.74 -8.84
C LEU A 15 6.69 12.65 -9.52
N ASN A 16 6.19 11.41 -9.55
CA ASN A 16 6.85 10.27 -10.17
C ASN A 16 6.56 10.13 -11.68
N GLY A 17 5.68 10.97 -12.24
CA GLY A 17 5.25 10.93 -13.64
C GLY A 17 4.35 9.75 -14.02
N ALA A 18 4.47 8.62 -13.33
CA ALA A 18 3.69 7.41 -13.57
C ALA A 18 2.25 7.54 -13.04
N CYS A 19 2.10 7.97 -11.79
CA CYS A 19 0.79 8.09 -11.15
C CYS A 19 0.11 9.42 -11.49
N SER A 20 -1.21 9.40 -11.57
CA SER A 20 -2.05 10.60 -11.64
C SER A 20 -2.74 10.82 -10.30
N VAL A 21 -3.08 12.07 -10.00
CA VAL A 21 -3.87 12.46 -8.84
C VAL A 21 -5.16 13.10 -9.35
N TYR A 22 -6.29 12.62 -8.84
CA TYR A 22 -7.63 13.09 -9.17
C TYR A 22 -8.23 13.75 -7.94
N GLU A 23 -8.67 14.99 -8.10
CA GLU A 23 -9.13 15.84 -6.99
C GLU A 23 -10.55 16.32 -7.27
N PHE A 24 -11.43 16.17 -6.29
CA PHE A 24 -12.83 16.59 -6.38
C PHE A 24 -13.40 16.86 -4.99
N THR A 25 -14.51 17.61 -4.93
CA THR A 25 -15.22 17.84 -3.66
C THR A 25 -16.37 16.85 -3.53
N GLY A 26 -16.69 16.45 -2.31
CA GLY A 26 -17.79 15.53 -2.07
C GLY A 26 -18.21 15.48 -0.62
N LEU A 27 -19.07 14.52 -0.30
CA LEU A 27 -19.48 14.23 1.07
C LEU A 27 -18.79 12.97 1.58
N PHE A 28 -18.22 13.06 2.79
CA PHE A 28 -17.67 11.93 3.53
C PHE A 28 -18.18 12.00 4.97
N ILE A 29 -18.89 10.95 5.41
CA ILE A 29 -19.46 10.86 6.77
C ILE A 29 -20.27 12.13 7.12
N GLY A 30 -21.09 12.59 6.18
CA GLY A 30 -21.95 13.77 6.37
C GLY A 30 -21.23 15.12 6.33
N GLN A 31 -19.92 15.15 6.11
CA GLN A 31 -19.14 16.39 6.00
C GLN A 31 -18.69 16.64 4.56
N SER A 32 -18.64 17.92 4.16
CA SER A 32 -18.03 18.29 2.88
C SER A 32 -16.52 18.19 3.00
N VAL A 33 -15.92 17.38 2.14
CA VAL A 33 -14.48 17.12 2.13
C VAL A 33 -13.89 17.27 0.72
N HIS A 34 -12.58 17.48 0.67
CA HIS A 34 -11.80 17.42 -0.55
C HIS A 34 -11.22 16.02 -0.73
N PHE A 35 -11.71 15.28 -1.72
CA PHE A 35 -11.18 13.98 -2.09
C PHE A 35 -9.94 14.14 -2.94
N LYS A 36 -8.90 13.38 -2.60
CA LYS A 36 -7.70 13.19 -3.41
C LYS A 36 -7.50 11.70 -3.66
N MET A 37 -7.75 11.26 -4.89
CA MET A 37 -7.61 9.87 -5.31
C MET A 37 -6.33 9.69 -6.12
N THR A 38 -5.54 8.68 -5.78
CA THR A 38 -4.36 8.26 -6.55
C THR A 38 -4.16 6.76 -6.42
N SER A 39 -3.08 6.23 -7.00
CA SER A 39 -2.78 4.80 -7.06
C SER A 39 -1.30 4.52 -6.82
N VAL A 40 -1.01 3.25 -6.53
CA VAL A 40 0.34 2.67 -6.59
C VAL A 40 0.50 1.89 -7.90
N CYS A 41 1.70 1.39 -8.18
CA CYS A 41 2.00 0.58 -9.36
C CYS A 41 2.38 -0.84 -8.95
N GLY A 42 1.43 -1.60 -8.40
CA GLY A 42 1.67 -2.90 -7.78
C GLY A 42 2.21 -2.76 -6.35
N HIS A 43 2.98 -3.74 -5.89
CA HIS A 43 3.66 -3.67 -4.59
C HIS A 43 4.56 -2.43 -4.51
N VAL A 44 4.45 -1.73 -3.38
CA VAL A 44 5.32 -0.60 -3.06
C VAL A 44 6.68 -1.13 -2.61
N MET A 45 6.66 -2.23 -1.85
CA MET A 45 7.85 -2.82 -1.27
C MET A 45 8.12 -4.24 -1.79
N THR A 46 9.36 -4.68 -1.66
CA THR A 46 9.81 -6.04 -1.88
C THR A 46 10.70 -6.46 -0.71
N LEU A 47 10.69 -7.74 -0.37
CA LEU A 47 11.51 -8.27 0.72
C LEU A 47 12.87 -8.72 0.19
N ASP A 48 13.94 -8.34 0.89
CA ASP A 48 15.31 -8.66 0.52
C ASP A 48 16.17 -8.90 1.76
N PHE A 49 17.34 -9.51 1.62
CA PHE A 49 18.26 -9.64 2.75
C PHE A 49 19.05 -8.35 2.99
N ILE A 50 19.48 -8.17 4.25
CA ILE A 50 20.25 -6.99 4.64
C ILE A 50 21.74 -7.19 4.37
N GLY A 51 22.37 -6.18 3.74
CA GLY A 51 23.83 -6.05 3.66
C GLY A 51 24.52 -7.25 3.00
N LYS A 52 25.45 -7.89 3.73
CA LYS A 52 26.31 -8.97 3.18
C LYS A 52 25.53 -10.20 2.72
N TYR A 53 24.32 -10.42 3.24
CA TYR A 53 23.49 -11.59 2.92
C TYR A 53 22.95 -11.57 1.47
N ASN A 54 22.97 -10.41 0.82
CA ASN A 54 22.68 -10.28 -0.61
C ASN A 54 23.83 -10.73 -1.51
N ASN A 55 25.05 -10.84 -0.99
CA ASN A 55 26.18 -11.31 -1.78
C ASN A 55 26.22 -12.85 -1.77
N TRP A 56 26.15 -13.44 -2.96
CA TRP A 56 26.02 -14.88 -3.16
C TRP A 56 27.31 -15.62 -2.77
N ASP A 57 28.48 -15.01 -2.92
CA ASP A 57 29.79 -15.67 -2.76
C ASP A 57 30.31 -15.70 -1.31
N LYS A 58 29.60 -15.09 -0.36
CA LYS A 58 30.17 -14.72 0.96
C LYS A 58 29.43 -15.28 2.17
N VAL A 59 28.38 -16.07 1.97
CA VAL A 59 27.53 -16.54 3.06
C VAL A 59 27.20 -18.02 2.89
N ASP A 60 27.37 -18.79 3.95
CA ASP A 60 26.84 -20.15 4.04
C ASP A 60 25.30 -20.13 3.85
N PRO A 61 24.76 -20.83 2.84
CA PRO A 61 23.32 -20.87 2.57
C PRO A 61 22.46 -21.24 3.79
N ALA A 62 22.98 -22.05 4.73
CA ALA A 62 22.27 -22.41 5.94
C ALA A 62 21.97 -21.20 6.85
N GLU A 63 22.81 -20.15 6.80
CA GLU A 63 22.59 -18.93 7.58
C GLU A 63 21.38 -18.13 7.10
N LEU A 64 20.95 -18.32 5.84
CA LEU A 64 19.80 -17.62 5.26
C LEU A 64 18.47 -18.03 5.91
N PHE A 65 18.40 -19.17 6.59
CA PHE A 65 17.16 -19.61 7.25
C PHE A 65 16.87 -18.88 8.56
N SER A 66 17.89 -18.55 9.34
CA SER A 66 17.69 -18.11 10.73
C SER A 66 18.54 -16.92 11.17
N LYS A 67 19.72 -16.71 10.55
CA LYS A 67 20.64 -15.64 10.96
C LYS A 67 20.56 -14.40 10.08
N ALA A 68 20.20 -14.57 8.80
CA ALA A 68 20.10 -13.47 7.86
C ALA A 68 18.85 -12.62 8.16
N PRO A 69 19.00 -11.35 8.57
CA PRO A 69 17.86 -10.46 8.71
C PRO A 69 17.37 -10.01 7.33
N THR A 70 16.07 -9.78 7.23
CA THR A 70 15.38 -9.31 6.02
C THR A 70 14.91 -7.87 6.22
N GLU A 71 14.81 -7.12 5.13
CA GLU A 71 14.27 -5.77 5.10
C GLU A 71 13.35 -5.58 3.90
N LYS A 72 12.35 -4.71 4.05
CA LYS A 72 11.53 -4.25 2.94
C LYS A 72 12.24 -3.09 2.23
N LYS A 73 12.41 -3.18 0.91
CA LYS A 73 12.94 -2.13 0.02
C LYS A 73 11.89 -1.72 -0.99
N GLU A 74 11.98 -0.51 -1.55
CA GLU A 74 11.08 -0.14 -2.66
C GLU A 74 11.21 -1.14 -3.82
N ALA A 75 10.08 -1.70 -4.27
CA ALA A 75 10.05 -2.68 -5.36
C ALA A 75 10.58 -2.08 -6.68
N ASN A 76 10.34 -0.78 -6.89
CA ASN A 76 10.89 -0.03 -8.01
C ASN A 76 11.40 1.35 -7.55
N PRO A 77 12.69 1.46 -7.18
CA PRO A 77 13.27 2.72 -6.67
C PRO A 77 13.16 3.89 -7.65
N LYS A 78 13.00 3.65 -8.96
CA LYS A 78 12.85 4.73 -9.95
C LYS A 78 11.51 5.47 -9.80
N LEU A 79 10.48 4.79 -9.30
CA LEU A 79 9.17 5.38 -9.09
C LEU A 79 9.10 6.24 -7.83
N ASN A 80 10.05 6.10 -6.88
CA ASN A 80 10.04 6.79 -5.59
C ASN A 80 8.64 6.74 -4.93
N MET A 81 8.06 5.54 -4.86
CA MET A 81 6.64 5.37 -4.57
C MET A 81 6.32 5.80 -3.13
N VAL A 82 7.21 5.50 -2.18
CA VAL A 82 7.05 5.92 -0.78
C VAL A 82 7.03 7.44 -0.67
N LYS A 83 7.96 8.12 -1.36
CA LYS A 83 8.01 9.58 -1.38
C LYS A 83 6.76 10.19 -2.04
N PHE A 84 6.28 9.57 -3.12
CA PHE A 84 5.04 9.99 -3.77
C PHE A 84 3.84 9.92 -2.82
N LEU A 85 3.65 8.78 -2.15
CA LEU A 85 2.59 8.59 -1.16
C LEU A 85 2.71 9.57 0.01
N GLN A 86 3.93 9.82 0.50
CA GLN A 86 4.19 10.80 1.56
C GLN A 86 3.82 12.22 1.14
N VAL A 87 4.14 12.63 -0.09
CA VAL A 87 3.77 13.96 -0.59
C VAL A 87 2.26 14.09 -0.71
N GLU A 88 1.58 13.08 -1.24
CA GLU A 88 0.15 13.16 -1.50
C GLU A 88 -0.71 12.98 -0.24
N GLY A 89 -0.27 12.16 0.72
CA GLY A 89 -0.92 11.95 2.01
C GLY A 89 -0.64 13.05 3.04
N ARG A 90 0.34 13.93 2.78
CA ARG A 90 0.65 15.04 3.69
C ARG A 90 -0.54 15.97 3.82
N GLY A 91 -0.98 16.19 5.05
CA GLY A 91 -2.11 17.08 5.33
C GLY A 91 -3.48 16.47 5.08
N CYS A 92 -3.56 15.18 4.73
CA CYS A 92 -4.83 14.44 4.68
C CYS A 92 -5.27 14.03 6.09
N ASP A 93 -6.58 14.10 6.34
CA ASP A 93 -7.19 13.71 7.63
C ASP A 93 -7.64 12.24 7.66
N TYR A 94 -8.06 11.72 6.50
CA TYR A 94 -8.58 10.36 6.34
C TYR A 94 -7.86 9.64 5.18
N VAL A 95 -7.77 8.31 5.28
CA VAL A 95 -7.29 7.45 4.19
C VAL A 95 -8.32 6.35 3.93
N VAL A 96 -8.74 6.20 2.68
CA VAL A 96 -9.65 5.15 2.23
C VAL A 96 -8.91 4.26 1.23
N LEU A 97 -8.75 2.99 1.57
CA LEU A 97 -7.99 2.01 0.81
C LEU A 97 -8.89 1.32 -0.23
N TRP A 98 -8.56 1.51 -1.50
CA TRP A 98 -9.30 1.01 -2.67
C TRP A 98 -8.52 -0.05 -3.46
N LEU A 99 -7.59 -0.75 -2.81
CA LEU A 99 -6.80 -1.81 -3.43
C LEU A 99 -7.66 -3.03 -3.76
N ASP A 100 -7.16 -3.93 -4.60
CA ASP A 100 -7.87 -5.16 -4.96
C ASP A 100 -8.23 -5.97 -3.71
N CYS A 101 -9.38 -6.64 -3.72
CA CYS A 101 -9.95 -7.29 -2.55
C CYS A 101 -9.47 -8.74 -2.39
N ASP A 102 -8.15 -8.93 -2.43
CA ASP A 102 -7.46 -10.19 -2.14
C ASP A 102 -6.34 -9.98 -1.11
N LYS A 103 -5.63 -11.06 -0.76
CA LYS A 103 -4.57 -11.01 0.25
C LYS A 103 -3.40 -10.11 -0.14
N GLU A 104 -3.03 -10.07 -1.43
CA GLU A 104 -1.95 -9.22 -1.92
C GLU A 104 -2.36 -7.74 -1.83
N GLY A 105 -3.60 -7.41 -2.20
CA GLY A 105 -4.17 -6.08 -2.01
C GLY A 105 -4.24 -5.66 -0.55
N GLU A 106 -4.56 -6.58 0.38
CA GLU A 106 -4.45 -6.30 1.83
C GLU A 106 -3.01 -6.07 2.27
N ASN A 107 -2.02 -6.81 1.76
CA ASN A 107 -0.61 -6.56 2.07
C ASN A 107 -0.18 -5.15 1.61
N ILE A 108 -0.52 -4.78 0.37
CA ILE A 108 -0.21 -3.46 -0.17
C ILE A 108 -0.97 -2.34 0.59
N CYS A 109 -2.15 -2.61 1.16
CA CYS A 109 -2.82 -1.65 2.04
C CYS A 109 -1.90 -1.21 3.17
N PHE A 110 -1.24 -2.15 3.84
CA PHE A 110 -0.34 -1.83 4.95
C PHE A 110 0.95 -1.15 4.48
N GLU A 111 1.47 -1.47 3.29
CA GLU A 111 2.59 -0.72 2.69
C GLU A 111 2.22 0.75 2.42
N VAL A 112 1.01 1.00 1.94
CA VAL A 112 0.49 2.37 1.73
C VAL A 112 0.30 3.09 3.06
N LEU A 113 -0.23 2.40 4.08
CA LEU A 113 -0.41 2.97 5.41
C LEU A 113 0.94 3.33 6.06
N ASP A 114 1.93 2.47 5.99
CA ASP A 114 3.28 2.74 6.51
C ASP A 114 3.91 3.99 5.90
N ALA A 115 3.66 4.24 4.60
CA ALA A 115 4.14 5.43 3.91
C ALA A 115 3.35 6.71 4.27
N THR A 116 2.03 6.59 4.48
CA THR A 116 1.13 7.76 4.58
C THR A 116 0.82 8.19 6.01
N LEU A 117 0.59 7.25 6.93
CA LEU A 117 0.21 7.56 8.31
C LEU A 117 1.18 8.51 9.04
N PRO A 118 2.52 8.41 8.88
CA PRO A 118 3.45 9.31 9.56
C PRO A 118 3.35 10.78 9.13
N VAL A 119 2.76 11.06 7.97
CA VAL A 119 2.68 12.41 7.37
C VAL A 119 1.27 12.99 7.33
N MET A 120 0.26 12.19 7.67
CA MET A 120 -1.12 12.62 7.78
C MET A 120 -1.34 13.56 8.96
N ASN A 121 -2.45 14.29 8.95
CA ASN A 121 -2.85 15.10 10.10
C ASN A 121 -3.13 14.19 11.30
N LYS A 122 -2.75 14.65 12.50
CA LYS A 122 -3.05 13.90 13.72
C LYS A 122 -4.57 13.80 13.91
N PRO A 123 -5.11 12.61 14.23
CA PRO A 123 -6.53 12.44 14.50
C PRO A 123 -6.98 13.40 15.61
N ARG A 124 -8.13 14.04 15.41
CA ARG A 124 -8.76 14.87 16.45
C ARG A 124 -9.58 13.92 17.31
N GLY A 125 -9.13 13.67 18.55
CA GLY A 125 -9.96 12.98 19.56
C GLY A 125 -10.27 11.50 19.32
N GLY A 126 -9.28 10.67 19.01
CA GLY A 126 -9.45 9.20 18.94
C GLY A 126 -10.34 8.71 17.79
N GLU A 127 -10.72 9.60 16.88
CA GLU A 127 -11.51 9.27 15.70
C GLU A 127 -10.79 8.28 14.79
N LYS A 128 -11.56 7.39 14.17
CA LYS A 128 -11.08 6.45 13.15
C LYS A 128 -10.72 7.21 11.88
N THR A 129 -9.47 7.10 11.44
CA THR A 129 -8.96 7.79 10.25
C THR A 129 -8.65 6.87 9.07
N ILE A 130 -8.66 5.56 9.29
CA ILE A 130 -8.32 4.53 8.30
C ILE A 130 -9.57 3.75 7.93
N TYR A 131 -9.82 3.63 6.63
CA TYR A 131 -10.97 2.93 6.08
C TYR A 131 -10.53 2.00 4.94
N ARG A 132 -11.22 0.86 4.81
CA ARG A 132 -11.02 -0.09 3.73
C ARG A 132 -12.32 -0.26 2.95
N ALA A 133 -12.30 0.08 1.66
CA ALA A 133 -13.40 -0.23 0.76
C ALA A 133 -13.29 -1.68 0.29
N LYS A 134 -14.39 -2.43 0.28
CA LYS A 134 -14.45 -3.79 -0.26
C LYS A 134 -15.42 -3.84 -1.43
N PHE A 135 -14.93 -4.26 -2.59
CA PHE A 135 -15.66 -4.33 -3.85
C PHE A 135 -15.24 -5.59 -4.61
N SER A 136 -16.11 -6.11 -5.46
CA SER A 136 -15.85 -7.30 -6.30
C SER A 136 -15.78 -6.96 -7.79
N SER A 137 -16.15 -5.73 -8.16
CA SER A 137 -16.21 -5.26 -9.55
C SER A 137 -16.06 -3.73 -9.63
N ILE A 138 -15.61 -3.25 -10.78
CA ILE A 138 -15.51 -1.82 -11.08
C ILE A 138 -16.82 -1.37 -11.76
N THR A 139 -17.92 -1.57 -11.07
CA THR A 139 -19.25 -1.10 -11.52
C THR A 139 -19.74 0.01 -10.61
N ASP A 140 -20.52 0.96 -11.14
CA ASP A 140 -21.05 2.09 -10.37
C ASP A 140 -21.73 1.60 -9.08
N THR A 141 -22.60 0.60 -9.17
CA THR A 141 -23.32 0.03 -8.01
C THR A 141 -22.38 -0.49 -6.93
N ASP A 142 -21.38 -1.28 -7.30
CA ASP A 142 -20.49 -1.95 -6.35
C ASP A 142 -19.56 -0.95 -5.66
N ILE A 143 -19.01 0.01 -6.42
CA ILE A 143 -18.19 1.10 -5.87
C ILE A 143 -19.00 2.00 -4.93
N CYS A 144 -20.26 2.30 -5.28
CA CYS A 144 -21.13 3.08 -4.40
C CYS A 144 -21.43 2.33 -3.09
N ASN A 145 -21.71 1.03 -3.18
CA ASN A 145 -21.96 0.20 -2.01
C ASN A 145 -20.72 0.11 -1.10
N ALA A 146 -19.55 -0.10 -1.69
CA ALA A 146 -18.28 -0.15 -0.98
C ALA A 146 -17.98 1.15 -0.20
N MET A 147 -18.25 2.31 -0.82
CA MET A 147 -18.08 3.61 -0.18
C MET A 147 -19.06 3.84 0.99
N ASN A 148 -20.26 3.27 0.92
CA ASN A 148 -21.25 3.34 2.00
C ASN A 148 -20.99 2.35 3.14
N GLN A 149 -20.17 1.31 2.92
CA GLN A 149 -19.93 0.22 3.86
C GLN A 149 -18.42 0.02 4.11
N LEU A 150 -17.74 1.11 4.42
CA LEU A 150 -16.30 1.08 4.68
C LEU A 150 -15.96 0.29 5.94
N GLY A 151 -15.02 -0.65 5.79
CA GLY A 151 -14.50 -1.49 6.86
C GLY A 151 -13.09 -1.10 7.31
N GLU A 152 -12.32 -2.08 7.74
CA GLU A 152 -10.92 -1.97 8.15
C GLU A 152 -10.05 -2.93 7.34
N PRO A 153 -8.78 -2.59 7.08
CA PRO A 153 -7.85 -3.51 6.43
C PRO A 153 -7.54 -4.71 7.33
N ASN A 154 -7.40 -5.90 6.74
CA ASN A 154 -7.18 -7.13 7.49
C ASN A 154 -5.68 -7.42 7.67
N HIS A 155 -5.17 -7.09 8.86
CA HIS A 155 -3.75 -7.29 9.19
C HIS A 155 -3.32 -8.76 9.13
N ASN A 156 -4.19 -9.71 9.47
CA ASN A 156 -3.84 -11.14 9.45
C ASN A 156 -3.65 -11.66 8.03
N GLU A 157 -4.42 -11.16 7.07
CA GLU A 157 -4.23 -11.49 5.65
C GLU A 157 -2.92 -10.91 5.13
N ALA A 158 -2.61 -9.65 5.47
CA ALA A 158 -1.35 -9.02 5.13
C ALA A 158 -0.13 -9.77 5.71
N LEU A 159 -0.20 -10.18 6.99
CA LEU A 159 0.83 -11.01 7.63
C LEU A 159 1.01 -12.36 6.94
N SER A 160 -0.06 -12.95 6.40
CA SER A 160 0.04 -14.22 5.67
C SER A 160 0.81 -14.07 4.36
N VAL A 161 0.74 -12.91 3.71
CA VAL A 161 1.54 -12.58 2.52
C VAL A 161 3.00 -12.35 2.90
N ASP A 162 3.26 -11.57 3.97
CA ASP A 162 4.63 -11.33 4.46
C ASP A 162 5.33 -12.65 4.80
N ALA A 163 4.63 -13.55 5.51
CA ALA A 163 5.16 -14.87 5.84
C ALA A 163 5.49 -15.71 4.60
N ARG A 164 4.61 -15.69 3.58
CA ARG A 164 4.85 -16.39 2.30
C ARG A 164 6.07 -15.81 1.59
N GLN A 165 6.16 -14.49 1.46
CA GLN A 165 7.30 -13.81 0.82
C GLN A 165 8.63 -14.14 1.52
N GLU A 166 8.65 -14.18 2.85
CA GLU A 166 9.85 -14.52 3.61
C GLU A 166 10.26 -15.99 3.41
N LEU A 167 9.30 -16.93 3.44
CA LEU A 167 9.57 -18.33 3.19
C LEU A 167 10.11 -18.55 1.76
N ASP A 168 9.45 -17.96 0.76
CA ASP A 168 9.85 -18.06 -0.64
C ASP A 168 11.27 -17.49 -0.85
N LEU A 169 11.59 -16.33 -0.25
CA LEU A 169 12.91 -15.71 -0.31
C LEU A 169 13.99 -16.60 0.32
N ARG A 170 13.76 -17.06 1.56
CA ARG A 170 14.74 -17.84 2.32
C ARG A 170 14.99 -19.20 1.70
N ILE A 171 13.94 -19.96 1.43
CA ILE A 171 14.04 -21.30 0.84
C ILE A 171 14.61 -21.19 -0.57
N GLY A 172 14.06 -20.29 -1.39
CA GLY A 172 14.51 -20.08 -2.77
C GLY A 172 16.00 -19.74 -2.84
N CYS A 173 16.44 -18.70 -2.12
CA CYS A 173 17.85 -18.31 -2.15
C CYS A 173 18.78 -19.36 -1.56
N ALA A 174 18.40 -20.04 -0.47
CA ALA A 174 19.26 -21.04 0.15
C ALA A 174 19.50 -22.23 -0.78
N PHE A 175 18.43 -22.80 -1.36
CA PHE A 175 18.57 -23.95 -2.26
C PHE A 175 19.21 -23.57 -3.59
N THR A 176 18.85 -22.43 -4.18
CA THR A 176 19.49 -21.98 -5.42
C THR A 176 20.99 -21.79 -5.23
N ARG A 177 21.44 -21.10 -4.17
CA ARG A 177 22.87 -20.86 -3.92
C ARG A 177 23.64 -22.13 -3.57
N PHE A 178 22.99 -23.14 -3.00
CA PHE A 178 23.64 -24.42 -2.70
C PHE A 178 23.89 -25.26 -3.97
N LEU A 179 23.02 -25.14 -4.97
CA LEU A 179 23.06 -25.95 -6.19
C LEU A 179 23.88 -25.32 -7.34
N THR A 180 24.24 -24.04 -7.23
CA THR A 180 25.07 -23.30 -8.21
C THR A 180 26.47 -23.10 -7.69
#